data_AF-A0A0D3JEA8-F1
#
_entry.id   AF-A0A0D3JEA8-F1
#
_cell.length_a   1.000
_cell.length_b   1.000
_cell.length_c   1.000
_cell.angle_alpha   90.00
_cell.angle_beta   90.00
_cell.angle_gamma   90.00
#
_symmetry.space_group_name_H-M   'P 1'
#
loop_
_entity.id
_entity.type
_entity.pdbx_description
1 polymer ?
#
loop_
_entity_poly.entity_id
_entity_poly.type
_entity_poly.pdbx_seq_one_letter_code
_entity_poly.pdbx_strand_id
1 'polypeptide(L)'
;MARGPKRHLKRLNAPKHWMLDKLGGIWAPRPSTGPHKLRECMPLIILLRNKLKYALTGKECKYILMQRLIKVDGKTRTDLKYPAGFMDVISIEKSDEYFRLVYDIRGRFNEEASYKLARVKKLEMGAGGVPYVVTHDGRTIRYPDPNVK
;
A
#
# COMPACT_ATOMS: atom_id res chain seq x y z
N MET A 1 1.64 -33.50 -2.80
CA MET A 1 1.69 -32.25 -3.60
C MET A 1 2.55 -31.22 -2.88
N ALA A 2 3.64 -30.76 -3.49
CA ALA A 2 4.49 -29.74 -2.90
C ALA A 2 3.71 -28.42 -2.72
N ARG A 3 3.63 -27.91 -1.49
CA ARG A 3 2.84 -26.72 -1.11
C ARG A 3 3.74 -25.50 -0.99
N GLY A 4 4.27 -25.02 -2.11
CA GLY A 4 5.03 -23.77 -2.17
C GLY A 4 4.12 -22.53 -2.14
N PRO A 5 4.71 -21.32 -1.95
CA PRO A 5 3.96 -20.07 -1.98
C PRO A 5 3.32 -19.86 -3.36
N LYS A 6 1.99 -19.68 -3.38
CA LYS A 6 1.23 -19.44 -4.61
C LYS A 6 1.54 -18.04 -5.15
N ARG A 7 1.95 -17.93 -6.43
CA ARG A 7 2.26 -16.67 -7.11
C ARG A 7 1.06 -15.98 -7.76
N HIS A 8 -0.03 -16.72 -7.96
CA HIS A 8 -1.21 -16.23 -8.66
C HIS A 8 -2.40 -16.02 -7.71
N LEU A 9 -3.26 -15.04 -8.03
CA LEU A 9 -4.50 -14.76 -7.32
C LEU A 9 -5.66 -14.76 -8.34
N LYS A 10 -6.58 -15.71 -8.20
CA LYS A 10 -7.82 -15.72 -9.01
C LYS A 10 -8.65 -14.50 -8.67
N ARG A 11 -9.27 -13.88 -9.68
CA ARG A 11 -10.04 -12.66 -9.50
C ARG A 11 -11.25 -12.84 -8.59
N LEU A 12 -11.94 -13.98 -8.68
CA LEU A 12 -13.05 -14.33 -7.78
C LEU A 12 -12.64 -14.37 -6.30
N ASN A 13 -11.37 -14.68 -6.02
CA ASN A 13 -10.82 -14.75 -4.66
C ASN A 13 -10.13 -13.46 -4.24
N ALA A 14 -10.15 -12.42 -5.09
CA ALA A 14 -9.60 -11.12 -4.74
C ALA A 14 -10.45 -10.49 -3.62
N PRO A 15 -9.85 -9.65 -2.77
CA PRO A 15 -10.60 -8.90 -1.77
C PRO A 15 -11.70 -8.04 -2.40
N LYS A 16 -12.91 -8.11 -1.82
CA LYS A 16 -14.10 -7.44 -2.35
C LYS A 16 -13.96 -5.91 -2.39
N HIS A 17 -13.21 -5.32 -1.44
CA HIS A 17 -13.00 -3.87 -1.36
C HIS A 17 -12.19 -3.30 -2.53
N TRP A 18 -11.52 -4.14 -3.33
CA TRP A 18 -10.88 -3.70 -4.58
C TRP A 18 -11.89 -3.36 -5.68
N MET A 19 -13.14 -3.79 -5.54
CA MET A 19 -14.22 -3.56 -6.51
C MET A 19 -13.83 -3.96 -7.94
N LEU A 20 -13.18 -5.14 -8.08
CA LEU A 20 -12.86 -5.70 -9.38
C LEU A 20 -14.12 -6.31 -10.01
N ASP A 21 -14.27 -6.09 -11.30
CA ASP A 21 -15.35 -6.61 -12.11
C ASP A 21 -15.26 -8.14 -12.27
N LYS A 22 -16.38 -8.86 -12.22
CA LYS A 22 -16.33 -10.34 -12.31
C LYS A 22 -15.78 -10.84 -13.65
N LEU A 23 -16.00 -10.10 -14.73
CA LEU A 23 -15.79 -10.55 -16.12
C LEU A 23 -14.52 -10.00 -16.80
N GLY A 24 -13.78 -9.07 -16.21
CA GLY A 24 -12.58 -8.44 -16.81
C GLY A 24 -11.34 -9.33 -16.88
N GLY A 25 -11.53 -10.65 -16.90
CA GLY A 25 -10.51 -11.70 -16.98
C GLY A 25 -10.44 -12.61 -15.74
N ILE A 26 -9.56 -13.60 -15.80
CA ILE A 26 -9.49 -14.68 -14.80
C ILE A 26 -8.67 -14.30 -13.55
N TRP A 27 -7.67 -13.42 -13.71
CA TRP A 27 -6.64 -13.15 -12.71
C TRP A 27 -6.73 -11.72 -12.15
N ALA A 28 -6.48 -11.59 -10.84
CA ALA A 28 -6.27 -10.31 -10.18
C ALA A 28 -4.77 -10.12 -9.88
N PRO A 29 -4.30 -8.87 -9.79
CA PRO A 29 -2.94 -8.61 -9.36
C PRO A 29 -2.75 -9.10 -7.93
N ARG A 30 -1.89 -10.10 -7.74
CA ARG A 30 -1.49 -10.57 -6.42
C ARG A 30 -0.51 -9.55 -5.81
N PRO A 31 -0.79 -8.94 -4.65
CA PRO A 31 0.12 -7.98 -4.02
C PRO A 31 1.47 -8.65 -3.72
N SER A 32 2.55 -7.89 -3.90
CA SER A 32 3.88 -8.29 -3.46
C SER A 32 3.94 -8.36 -1.93
N THR A 33 4.91 -9.11 -1.39
CA THR A 33 5.19 -9.07 0.05
C THR A 33 5.72 -7.69 0.42
N GLY A 34 5.05 -7.02 1.35
CA GLY A 34 5.40 -5.66 1.74
C GLY A 34 4.75 -5.26 3.06
N PRO A 35 4.62 -3.95 3.33
CA PRO A 35 4.14 -3.40 4.60
C PRO A 35 2.79 -3.94 5.08
N HIS A 36 1.85 -4.13 4.15
CA HIS A 36 0.46 -4.42 4.45
C HIS A 36 0.05 -5.84 4.03
N LYS A 37 -0.89 -6.44 4.78
CA LYS A 37 -1.40 -7.78 4.49
C LYS A 37 -2.22 -7.78 3.19
N LEU A 38 -2.27 -8.92 2.49
CA LEU A 38 -3.00 -9.08 1.22
C LEU A 38 -4.46 -8.60 1.27
N ARG A 39 -5.18 -8.87 2.37
CA ARG A 39 -6.59 -8.48 2.54
C ARG A 39 -6.78 -7.06 3.11
N GLU A 40 -5.72 -6.42 3.58
CA GLU A 40 -5.74 -5.08 4.19
C GLU A 40 -5.02 -4.04 3.31
N CYS A 41 -4.63 -4.41 2.08
CA CYS A 41 -3.91 -3.54 1.14
C CYS A 41 -4.69 -3.34 -0.15
N MET A 42 -4.24 -2.38 -0.96
CA MET A 42 -4.61 -2.17 -2.36
C MET A 42 -3.33 -2.05 -3.20
N PRO A 43 -3.11 -2.92 -4.20
CA PRO A 43 -1.99 -2.79 -5.12
C PRO A 43 -2.02 -1.46 -5.91
N LEU A 44 -0.85 -0.88 -6.16
CA LEU A 44 -0.72 0.37 -6.94
C LEU A 44 -1.37 0.29 -8.33
N ILE A 45 -1.30 -0.87 -9.00
CA ILE A 45 -2.02 -1.07 -10.28
C ILE A 45 -3.54 -0.87 -10.17
N ILE A 46 -4.16 -1.32 -9.08
CA ILE A 46 -5.61 -1.14 -8.87
C ILE A 46 -5.89 0.33 -8.61
N LEU A 47 -5.04 1.00 -7.83
CA LEU A 47 -5.20 2.42 -7.55
C LEU A 47 -5.12 3.26 -8.83
N LEU A 48 -4.06 3.11 -9.62
CA LEU A 48 -3.83 3.92 -10.82
C LEU A 48 -4.84 3.64 -11.92
N ARG A 49 -5.19 2.36 -12.13
CA ARG A 49 -6.07 1.95 -13.23
C ARG A 49 -7.56 2.05 -12.88
N ASN A 50 -7.96 1.48 -11.74
CA ASN A 50 -9.37 1.31 -11.41
C ASN A 50 -9.94 2.46 -10.58
N LYS A 51 -9.13 3.10 -9.73
CA LYS A 51 -9.61 4.19 -8.85
C LYS A 51 -9.35 5.57 -9.43
N LEU A 52 -8.09 5.91 -9.71
CA LEU A 52 -7.69 7.21 -10.23
C LEU A 52 -7.85 7.35 -11.75
N LYS A 53 -7.89 6.24 -12.48
CA LYS A 53 -8.07 6.17 -13.94
C LYS A 53 -7.00 6.93 -14.75
N TYR A 54 -5.78 7.05 -14.22
CA TYR A 54 -4.62 7.58 -14.95
C TYR A 54 -4.06 6.63 -16.00
N ALA A 55 -4.41 5.35 -15.89
CA ALA A 55 -4.05 4.32 -16.86
C ALA A 55 -5.29 3.49 -17.22
N LEU A 56 -5.38 3.10 -18.48
CA LEU A 56 -6.39 2.17 -19.00
C LEU A 56 -5.92 0.73 -18.87
N THR A 57 -4.64 0.49 -19.16
CA THR A 57 -4.05 -0.85 -19.18
C THR A 57 -2.99 -1.06 -18.11
N GLY A 58 -2.72 -2.33 -17.76
CA GLY A 58 -1.63 -2.66 -16.82
C GLY A 58 -0.23 -2.30 -17.36
N LYS A 59 -0.08 -2.20 -18.69
CA LYS A 59 1.17 -1.81 -19.35
C LYS A 59 1.45 -0.31 -19.14
N GLU A 60 0.44 0.53 -19.25
CA GLU A 60 0.54 1.97 -18.93
C GLU A 60 0.87 2.19 -17.46
N CYS A 61 0.23 1.48 -16.52
CA CYS A 61 0.60 1.57 -15.10
C CYS A 61 2.08 1.26 -14.88
N LYS A 62 2.63 0.27 -15.59
CA LYS A 62 4.06 -0.07 -15.52
C LYS A 62 4.92 1.08 -16.03
N TYR A 63 4.53 1.73 -17.13
CA TYR A 63 5.26 2.89 -17.65
C TYR A 63 5.27 4.06 -16.67
N ILE A 64 4.12 4.42 -16.10
CA ILE A 64 4.01 5.50 -15.10
C ILE A 64 4.90 5.22 -13.89
N LEU A 65 4.88 3.99 -13.36
CA LEU A 65 5.70 3.62 -12.20
C LEU A 65 7.20 3.60 -12.51
N MET A 66 7.58 3.17 -13.72
CA MET A 66 8.98 3.14 -14.15
C MET A 66 9.57 4.55 -14.37
N GLN A 67 8.73 5.54 -14.65
CA GLN A 67 9.14 6.95 -14.67
C GLN A 67 9.44 7.53 -13.27
N ARG A 68 9.24 6.75 -12.19
CA ARG A 68 9.57 7.13 -10.81
C ARG A 68 8.78 8.34 -10.27
N LEU A 69 7.67 8.70 -10.91
CA LEU A 69 6.80 9.82 -10.56
C LEU A 69 5.92 9.59 -9.33
N ILE A 70 5.71 8.32 -8.96
CA ILE A 70 4.83 7.92 -7.86
C ILE A 70 5.67 7.59 -6.64
N LYS A 71 5.36 8.24 -5.53
CA LYS A 71 5.94 7.96 -4.23
C LYS A 71 4.86 7.47 -3.27
N VAL A 72 5.24 6.51 -2.42
CA VAL A 72 4.43 6.04 -1.30
C VAL A 72 5.21 6.35 -0.02
N ASP A 73 4.60 7.12 0.88
CA ASP A 73 5.21 7.71 2.06
C ASP A 73 6.55 8.41 1.77
N GLY A 74 6.59 9.21 0.70
CA GLY A 74 7.79 9.94 0.27
C GLY A 74 8.86 9.08 -0.42
N LYS A 75 8.70 7.75 -0.48
CA LYS A 75 9.63 6.85 -1.18
C LYS A 75 9.11 6.46 -2.56
N THR A 76 9.92 6.64 -3.58
CA THR A 76 9.59 6.20 -4.95
C THR A 76 9.35 4.70 -5.00
N ARG A 77 8.22 4.28 -5.58
CA ARG A 77 7.88 2.86 -5.77
C ARG A 77 7.69 2.55 -7.25
N THR A 78 8.43 1.56 -7.74
CA THR A 78 8.36 1.08 -9.13
C THR A 78 7.57 -0.23 -9.26
N ASP A 79 7.32 -0.92 -8.15
CA ASP A 79 6.58 -2.19 -8.15
C ASP A 79 5.08 -1.96 -8.37
N LEU A 80 4.59 -2.48 -9.49
CA LEU A 80 3.19 -2.47 -9.90
C LEU A 80 2.25 -3.10 -8.87
N LYS A 81 2.73 -4.09 -8.11
CA LYS A 81 1.94 -4.85 -7.15
C LYS A 81 2.28 -4.48 -5.70
N TYR A 82 2.95 -3.35 -5.49
CA TYR A 82 3.29 -2.87 -4.15
C TYR A 82 2.01 -2.75 -3.30
N PRO A 83 1.97 -3.36 -2.10
CA PRO A 83 0.79 -3.32 -1.24
C PRO A 83 0.75 -1.98 -0.49
N ALA A 84 0.13 -0.96 -1.08
CA ALA A 84 -0.21 0.26 -0.36
C ALA A 84 -1.43 -0.01 0.53
N GLY A 85 -1.45 0.51 1.74
CA GLY A 85 -2.49 0.19 2.73
C GLY A 85 -3.00 1.40 3.46
N PHE A 86 -3.68 1.14 4.58
CA PHE A 86 -4.32 2.17 5.38
C PHE A 86 -3.32 3.23 5.87
N MET A 87 -3.72 4.50 5.79
CA MET A 87 -2.95 5.70 6.14
C MET A 87 -1.68 5.96 5.31
N ASP A 88 -1.38 5.15 4.29
CA ASP A 88 -0.26 5.45 3.40
C ASP A 88 -0.58 6.71 2.57
N VAL A 89 0.42 7.58 2.43
CA VAL A 89 0.34 8.79 1.60
C VAL A 89 0.96 8.49 0.23
N ILE A 90 0.23 8.75 -0.84
CA ILE A 90 0.64 8.53 -2.21
C ILE A 90 0.75 9.89 -2.87
N SER A 91 1.95 10.26 -3.31
CA SER A 91 2.17 11.52 -4.01
C SER A 91 2.52 11.26 -5.47
N ILE A 92 1.98 12.12 -6.33
CA ILE A 92 2.26 12.15 -7.77
C ILE A 92 2.93 13.50 -8.04
N GLU A 93 4.25 13.48 -8.23
CA GLU A 93 5.04 14.72 -8.33
C GLU A 93 4.67 15.59 -9.54
N LYS A 94 4.25 14.95 -10.63
CA LYS A 94 3.95 15.66 -11.89
C LYS A 94 2.66 16.46 -11.83
N SER A 95 1.65 15.98 -11.08
CA SER A 95 0.36 16.65 -10.90
C SER A 95 0.27 17.42 -9.59
N ASP A 96 1.30 17.36 -8.74
CA ASP A 96 1.31 17.88 -7.37
C ASP A 96 0.09 17.43 -6.55
N GLU A 97 -0.32 16.18 -6.75
CA GLU A 97 -1.46 15.58 -6.06
C GLU A 97 -1.00 14.65 -4.95
N TYR A 98 -1.67 14.75 -3.81
CA TYR A 98 -1.44 13.92 -2.63
C TYR A 98 -2.72 13.17 -2.27
N PHE A 99 -2.60 11.86 -2.13
CA PHE A 99 -3.71 10.99 -1.76
C PHE A 99 -3.37 10.27 -0.47
N ARG A 100 -4.33 10.16 0.45
CA ARG A 100 -4.22 9.28 1.61
C ARG A 100 -5.19 8.13 1.48
N LEU A 101 -4.70 6.91 1.67
CA LEU A 101 -5.53 5.71 1.66
C LEU A 101 -6.28 5.56 2.98
N VAL A 102 -7.57 5.88 2.98
CA VAL A 102 -8.46 5.76 4.14
C VAL A 102 -9.65 4.85 3.77
N TYR A 103 -10.27 4.23 4.77
CA TYR A 103 -11.56 3.55 4.56
C TYR A 103 -12.65 4.59 4.30
N ASP A 104 -13.45 4.33 3.28
CA ASP A 104 -14.26 5.36 2.62
C ASP A 104 -15.48 5.84 3.43
N ILE A 105 -15.88 7.08 3.12
CA ILE A 105 -17.24 7.39 2.62
C ILE A 105 -17.18 8.42 1.46
N ARG A 106 -16.17 9.31 1.44
CA ARG A 106 -15.65 10.08 0.27
C ARG A 106 -14.47 10.95 0.74
N GLY A 107 -13.20 10.59 0.46
CA GLY A 107 -12.01 11.29 1.00
C GLY A 107 -11.08 11.95 -0.04
N ARG A 108 -10.72 13.23 0.16
CA ARG A 108 -9.58 13.94 -0.46
C ARG A 108 -9.01 14.97 0.55
N PHE A 109 -7.69 15.14 0.61
CA PHE A 109 -7.00 16.07 1.52
C PHE A 109 -5.74 16.64 0.86
N ASN A 110 -5.47 17.95 1.01
CA ASN A 110 -4.27 18.59 0.45
C ASN A 110 -3.20 18.97 1.50
N GLU A 111 -3.56 19.31 2.75
CA GLU A 111 -2.59 19.82 3.75
C GLU A 111 -2.03 18.75 4.71
N GLU A 112 -2.69 17.60 4.86
CA GLU A 112 -2.24 16.54 5.78
C GLU A 112 -1.16 15.61 5.20
N ALA A 113 -0.64 15.87 4.00
CA ALA A 113 0.27 14.95 3.30
C ALA A 113 1.64 14.77 3.99
N SER A 114 2.06 15.72 4.81
CA SER A 114 3.38 15.73 5.47
C SER A 114 3.55 14.64 6.54
N TYR A 115 2.45 14.18 7.13
CA TYR A 115 2.49 13.18 8.20
C TYR A 115 1.54 12.02 7.92
N LYS A 116 1.72 10.94 8.68
CA LYS A 116 0.77 9.82 8.68
C LYS A 116 0.63 9.24 10.08
N LEU A 117 -0.54 8.68 10.37
CA LEU A 117 -0.79 7.97 11.62
C LEU A 117 -0.42 6.50 11.46
N ALA A 118 0.32 5.97 12.43
CA ALA A 118 0.67 4.56 12.48
C ALA A 118 0.31 3.98 13.84
N ARG A 119 -0.66 3.05 13.86
CA ARG A 119 -1.00 2.31 15.08
C ARG A 119 0.17 1.41 15.49
N VAL A 120 0.55 1.48 16.77
CA VAL A 120 1.50 0.55 17.40
C VAL A 120 0.84 -0.82 17.53
N LYS A 121 1.53 -1.87 17.08
CA LYS A 121 1.09 -3.27 17.21
C LYS A 121 1.78 -3.96 18.36
N LYS A 122 3.06 -3.66 18.58
CA LYS A 122 3.89 -4.30 19.58
C LYS A 122 4.96 -3.32 20.06
N LEU A 123 5.29 -3.43 21.34
CA LEU A 123 6.46 -2.82 21.96
C LEU A 123 7.37 -3.95 22.45
N GLU A 124 8.62 -3.96 21.98
CA GLU A 124 9.58 -5.01 22.24
C GLU A 124 10.97 -4.39 22.50
N MET A 125 11.85 -5.14 23.17
CA MET A 125 13.23 -4.71 23.44
C MET A 125 14.16 -5.35 22.42
N GLY A 126 14.97 -4.52 21.76
CA GLY A 126 15.95 -4.93 20.77
C GLY A 126 17.32 -5.23 21.35
N ALA A 127 18.27 -5.51 20.45
CA ALA A 127 19.67 -5.65 20.82
C ALA A 127 20.19 -4.41 21.57
N GLY A 128 20.94 -4.63 22.65
CA GLY A 128 21.44 -3.57 23.51
C GLY A 128 20.37 -2.95 24.43
N GLY A 129 19.25 -3.62 24.66
CA GLY A 129 18.20 -3.13 25.56
C GLY A 129 17.47 -1.88 25.04
N VAL A 130 17.50 -1.65 23.72
CA VAL A 130 16.84 -0.48 23.12
C VAL A 130 15.37 -0.79 22.86
N PRO A 131 14.41 -0.06 23.44
CA PRO A 131 13.00 -0.26 23.13
C PRO A 131 12.69 0.14 21.69
N TYR A 132 11.84 -0.64 21.03
CA TYR A 132 11.26 -0.31 19.73
C TYR A 132 9.78 -0.66 19.66
N VAL A 133 9.05 0.12 18.88
CA VAL A 133 7.67 -0.19 18.51
C VAL A 133 7.59 -0.68 17.07
N VAL A 134 6.77 -1.70 16.87
CA VAL A 134 6.39 -2.20 15.54
C VAL A 134 5.02 -1.65 15.21
N THR A 135 4.91 -0.98 14.08
CA THR A 135 3.65 -0.37 13.63
C THR A 135 2.85 -1.32 12.73
N HIS A 136 1.60 -0.95 12.45
CA HIS A 136 0.72 -1.75 11.62
C HIS A 136 1.18 -1.93 10.18
N ASP A 137 1.88 -0.95 9.61
CA ASP A 137 2.55 -0.93 8.31
C ASP A 137 3.98 -1.52 8.36
N GLY A 138 4.35 -2.18 9.46
CA GLY A 138 5.60 -2.92 9.57
C GLY A 138 6.86 -2.07 9.68
N ARG A 139 6.73 -0.79 10.09
CA ARG A 139 7.90 0.02 10.45
C ARG A 139 8.33 -0.32 11.88
N THR A 140 9.64 -0.20 12.10
CA THR A 140 10.25 -0.30 13.43
C THR A 140 10.74 1.09 13.83
N ILE A 141 10.13 1.67 14.87
CA ILE A 141 10.55 2.96 15.42
C ILE A 141 11.29 2.68 16.72
N ARG A 142 12.58 3.01 16.76
CA ARG A 142 13.43 2.85 17.93
C ARG A 142 13.33 4.10 18.81
N TYR A 143 13.58 3.93 20.11
CA TYR A 143 13.49 5.00 21.11
C TYR A 143 12.09 5.66 21.17
N PRO A 144 11.01 4.88 21.32
CA PRO A 144 9.68 5.44 21.55
C PRO A 144 9.61 6.13 22.92
N ASP A 145 8.64 7.03 23.08
CA ASP A 145 8.31 7.60 24.38
C ASP A 145 7.88 6.49 25.38
N PRO A 146 8.32 6.53 26.65
CA PRO A 146 7.96 5.51 27.64
C PRO A 146 6.46 5.31 27.89
N ASN A 147 5.63 6.31 27.56
CA ASN A 147 4.17 6.24 27.72
C ASN A 147 3.48 5.47 26.58
N VAL A 148 4.18 5.16 25.49
CA VAL A 148 3.64 4.39 24.38
C VAL A 148 3.46 2.93 24.80
N LYS A 149 2.22 2.45 24.74
CA LYS A 149 1.84 1.07 25.10
C LYS A 149 1.48 0.24 23.86
#